data_AF-A0A1N6TUJ2-F1
#
_entry.id   AF-A0A1N6TUJ2-F1
#
_cell.length_a   1.000
_cell.length_b   1.000
_cell.length_c   1.000
_cell.angle_alpha   90.00
_cell.angle_beta   90.00
_cell.angle_gamma   90.00
#
_symmetry.space_group_name_H-M   'P 1'
#
loop_
_entity.id
_entity.type
_entity.pdbx_description
1 polymer ?
#
loop_
_entity_poly.entity_id
_entity_poly.type
_entity_poly.pdbx_seq_one_letter_code
_entity_poly.pdbx_strand_id
1 'polypeptide(L)'
;MTDTDTLWKVEEIRDLMLEAGRIALSHFEAPETEHKADQSLVTAADREIEQFFTERLVAPQKNTTSRGIAAGATLLGEETWEKLDQPTREKLFQGATWVVDPIDGTAPYANHLPSWGISLGLLLEGRFAEGAIFLPCTGELFLTRDGHVLYEQGPRDPQRWTFENLQPLETPERPYRPGGMVALPHEIARTTRFPGPNPIQVNGCAVYSLTNLFLGNYLAYIAKIRLWDVAGAIPMLRNLGFLVQFSDGRELSSSVTDQDWVLDPRDRNLWKSRGRLYTARSPETLEKIRQIYQTP
;
A
#
# COMPACT_ATOMS: atom_id res chain seq x y z
N MET A 1 -13.19 -1.45 22.68
CA MET A 1 -12.97 -0.53 21.55
C MET A 1 -11.55 -0.04 21.65
N THR A 2 -10.67 -0.55 20.78
CA THR A 2 -9.32 -0.02 20.59
C THR A 2 -9.47 1.29 19.83
N ASP A 3 -8.96 2.39 20.37
CA ASP A 3 -9.10 3.72 19.79
C ASP A 3 -7.92 4.01 18.85
N THR A 4 -8.21 4.53 17.66
CA THR A 4 -7.24 4.98 16.65
C THR A 4 -6.20 5.90 17.24
N ASP A 5 -6.61 6.84 18.10
CA ASP A 5 -5.75 7.84 18.75
C ASP A 5 -4.63 7.22 19.60
N THR A 6 -4.84 5.99 20.08
CA THR A 6 -3.84 5.27 20.87
C THR A 6 -2.87 4.44 20.03
N LEU A 7 -3.31 3.99 18.86
CA LEU A 7 -2.56 3.06 18.01
C LEU A 7 -1.83 3.77 16.86
N TRP A 8 -2.27 4.97 16.49
CA TRP A 8 -1.76 5.71 15.34
C TRP A 8 -1.27 7.11 15.73
N LYS A 9 -0.09 7.16 16.35
CA LYS A 9 0.61 8.42 16.59
C LYS A 9 1.52 8.72 15.43
N VAL A 10 1.27 9.83 14.73
CA VAL A 10 1.95 10.19 13.49
C VAL A 10 3.47 10.18 13.64
N GLU A 11 4.00 10.69 14.74
CA GLU A 11 5.44 10.76 14.99
C GLU A 11 6.05 9.36 15.17
N GLU A 12 5.38 8.46 15.90
CA GLU A 12 5.84 7.08 16.08
C GLU A 12 5.78 6.30 14.76
N ILE A 13 4.69 6.45 13.98
CA ILE A 13 4.56 5.78 12.68
C ILE A 13 5.57 6.33 11.68
N ARG A 14 5.77 7.65 11.61
CA ARG A 14 6.82 8.28 10.79
C ARG A 14 8.17 7.64 11.10
N ASP A 15 8.57 7.60 12.37
CA ASP A 15 9.88 7.08 12.75
C ASP A 15 10.05 5.61 12.37
N LEU A 16 8.99 4.79 12.49
CA LEU A 16 8.99 3.40 12.00
C LEU A 16 9.16 3.31 10.48
N MET A 17 8.44 4.12 9.72
CA MET A 17 8.54 4.13 8.25
C MET A 17 9.93 4.58 7.78
N LEU A 18 10.53 5.57 8.44
CA LEU A 18 11.89 6.02 8.13
C LEU A 18 12.92 4.94 8.43
N GLU A 19 12.79 4.24 9.55
CA GLU A 19 13.70 3.14 9.89
C GLU A 19 13.57 1.96 8.94
N ALA A 20 12.34 1.55 8.63
CA ALA A 20 12.08 0.54 7.60
C ALA A 20 12.68 0.94 6.24
N GLY A 21 12.60 2.22 5.86
CA GLY A 21 13.25 2.73 4.67
C GLY A 21 14.78 2.69 4.70
N ARG A 22 15.40 2.88 5.88
CA ARG A 22 16.86 2.73 6.04
C ARG A 22 17.28 1.27 5.90
N ILE A 23 16.54 0.34 6.50
CA ILE A 23 16.74 -1.11 6.31
C ILE A 23 16.61 -1.46 4.82
N ALA A 24 15.55 -0.97 4.16
CA ALA A 24 15.35 -1.20 2.74
C ALA A 24 16.55 -0.69 1.91
N LEU A 25 17.06 0.51 2.19
CA LEU A 25 18.19 1.06 1.45
C LEU A 25 19.52 0.37 1.75
N SER A 26 19.74 -0.17 2.96
CA SER A 26 20.99 -0.90 3.26
C SER A 26 21.13 -2.20 2.46
N HIS A 27 20.00 -2.82 2.11
CA HIS A 27 19.96 -4.01 1.24
C HIS A 27 19.92 -3.65 -0.26
N PHE A 28 19.58 -2.41 -0.63
CA PHE A 28 19.29 -2.03 -2.01
C PHE A 28 20.52 -1.98 -2.93
N GLU A 29 21.71 -1.77 -2.38
CA GLU A 29 22.97 -1.78 -3.16
C GLU A 29 23.34 -3.19 -3.65
N ALA A 30 23.03 -4.21 -2.86
CA ALA A 30 23.28 -5.61 -3.19
C ALA A 30 22.09 -6.49 -2.73
N PRO A 31 20.94 -6.44 -3.43
CA PRO A 31 19.74 -7.16 -3.03
C PRO A 31 19.98 -8.67 -3.03
N GLU A 32 19.90 -9.28 -1.85
CA GLU A 32 19.88 -10.74 -1.73
C GLU A 32 18.47 -11.24 -2.05
N THR A 33 18.31 -11.91 -3.19
CA THR A 33 17.01 -12.36 -3.69
C THR A 33 16.84 -13.88 -3.57
N GLU A 34 15.64 -14.31 -3.21
CA GLU A 34 15.17 -15.68 -3.33
C GLU A 34 13.89 -15.73 -4.17
N HIS A 35 13.66 -16.83 -4.88
CA HIS A 35 12.41 -17.07 -5.59
C HIS A 35 11.42 -17.83 -4.69
N LYS A 36 10.21 -17.30 -4.54
CA LYS A 36 9.07 -18.01 -3.94
C LYS A 36 8.62 -19.15 -4.87
N ALA A 37 7.80 -20.07 -4.35
CA ALA A 37 7.29 -21.21 -5.12
C ALA A 37 6.52 -20.80 -6.40
N ASP A 38 5.89 -19.62 -6.38
CA ASP A 38 5.13 -19.04 -7.50
C ASP A 38 6.01 -18.22 -8.47
N GLN A 39 7.34 -18.30 -8.36
CA GLN A 39 8.35 -17.57 -9.13
C GLN A 39 8.44 -16.06 -8.84
N SER A 40 7.63 -15.52 -7.93
CA SER A 40 7.81 -14.15 -7.44
C SER A 40 9.11 -14.05 -6.62
N LEU A 41 9.65 -12.84 -6.51
CA LEU A 41 10.88 -12.56 -5.78
C LEU A 41 10.55 -12.16 -4.34
N VAL A 42 11.44 -12.50 -3.42
CA VAL A 42 11.53 -11.94 -2.06
C VAL A 42 12.98 -11.60 -1.78
N THR A 43 13.23 -10.54 -1.03
CA THR A 43 14.59 -10.16 -0.62
C THR A 43 14.83 -10.30 0.88
N ALA A 44 16.09 -10.24 1.30
CA ALA A 44 16.43 -10.11 2.72
C ALA A 44 15.78 -8.87 3.37
N ALA A 45 15.62 -7.78 2.60
CA ALA A 45 14.96 -6.56 3.07
C ALA A 45 13.49 -6.80 3.45
N ASP A 46 12.74 -7.53 2.62
CA ASP A 46 11.33 -7.86 2.88
C ASP A 46 11.17 -8.53 4.25
N ARG A 47 12.02 -9.53 4.52
CA ARG A 47 11.99 -10.30 5.77
C ARG A 47 12.37 -9.45 6.98
N GLU A 48 13.43 -8.66 6.87
CA GLU A 48 13.93 -7.84 7.97
C GLU A 48 12.93 -6.74 8.35
N ILE A 49 12.32 -6.08 7.35
CA ILE A 49 11.33 -5.02 7.57
C ILE A 49 10.04 -5.59 8.18
N GLU A 50 9.54 -6.73 7.69
CA GLU A 50 8.34 -7.35 8.25
C GLU A 50 8.58 -7.84 9.69
N GLN A 51 9.77 -8.39 9.99
CA GLN A 51 10.17 -8.71 11.35
C GLN A 51 10.24 -7.45 12.22
N PHE A 52 10.87 -6.38 11.74
CA PHE A 52 10.95 -5.10 12.43
C PHE A 52 9.55 -4.57 12.78
N PHE A 53 8.62 -4.52 11.84
CA PHE A 53 7.25 -4.10 12.10
C PHE A 53 6.54 -5.03 13.10
N THR A 54 6.72 -6.34 12.98
CA THR A 54 6.18 -7.31 13.95
C THR A 54 6.66 -7.02 15.38
N GLU A 55 7.95 -6.77 15.55
CA GLU A 55 8.57 -6.49 16.85
C GLU A 55 8.13 -5.15 17.46
N ARG A 56 7.87 -4.13 16.63
CA ARG A 56 7.53 -2.78 17.08
C ARG A 56 6.03 -2.57 17.27
N LEU A 57 5.21 -3.15 16.41
CA LEU A 57 3.76 -2.95 16.41
C LEU A 57 3.01 -3.97 17.26
N VAL A 58 3.43 -5.24 17.23
CA VAL A 58 2.64 -6.36 17.76
C VAL A 58 3.30 -7.04 18.96
N ALA A 59 4.61 -7.26 18.91
CA ALA A 59 5.30 -8.05 19.93
C ALA A 59 5.34 -7.31 21.28
N PRO A 60 5.21 -8.03 22.41
CA PRO A 60 5.59 -7.49 23.71
C PRO A 60 7.08 -7.15 23.67
N GLN A 61 7.43 -5.87 23.84
CA GLN A 61 8.84 -5.46 23.86
C GLN A 61 9.53 -6.10 25.07
N LYS A 62 10.42 -7.06 24.83
CA LYS A 62 10.98 -7.93 25.88
C LYS A 62 11.84 -7.21 26.92
N ASN A 63 12.22 -5.95 26.71
CA ASN A 63 13.16 -5.20 27.57
C ASN A 63 12.71 -3.78 27.94
N THR A 64 11.42 -3.46 27.82
CA THR A 64 10.88 -2.14 28.22
C THR A 64 9.55 -2.30 28.95
N THR A 65 9.22 -1.39 29.87
CA THR A 65 7.88 -1.32 30.51
C THR A 65 6.76 -0.94 29.54
N SER A 66 7.12 -0.50 28.33
CA SER A 66 6.20 -0.25 27.21
C SER A 66 5.82 -1.56 26.50
N ARG A 67 4.51 -1.79 26.35
CA ARG A 67 3.97 -2.76 25.39
C ARG A 67 4.21 -2.25 23.96
N GLY A 68 4.36 -3.14 22.97
CA GLY A 68 4.30 -2.75 21.56
C GLY A 68 3.05 -1.91 21.28
N ILE A 69 3.08 -1.04 20.26
CA ILE A 69 2.06 0.00 20.03
C ILE A 69 0.63 -0.55 20.18
N ALA A 70 0.40 -1.77 19.69
CA ALA A 70 -0.85 -2.47 19.82
C ALA A 70 -0.66 -3.90 20.37
N ALA A 71 -0.07 -4.08 21.56
CA ALA A 71 0.11 -5.44 22.12
C ALA A 71 -1.23 -6.23 22.17
N GLY A 72 -1.32 -7.31 21.40
CA GLY A 72 -2.54 -8.10 21.18
C GLY A 72 -3.21 -7.88 19.81
N ALA A 73 -2.72 -6.94 19.01
CA ALA A 73 -3.06 -6.82 17.60
C ALA A 73 -2.49 -7.98 16.78
N THR A 74 -2.96 -8.11 15.55
CA THR A 74 -2.44 -9.05 14.56
C THR A 74 -1.64 -8.31 13.50
N LEU A 75 -0.72 -9.00 12.83
CA LEU A 75 -0.04 -8.50 11.64
C LEU A 75 -0.29 -9.48 10.49
N LEU A 76 -0.67 -8.93 9.34
CA LEU A 76 -0.78 -9.61 8.06
C LEU A 76 0.25 -8.99 7.13
N GLY A 77 1.38 -9.67 6.93
CA GLY A 77 2.41 -9.26 5.98
C GLY A 77 2.49 -10.19 4.79
N GLU A 78 2.98 -9.67 3.66
CA GLU A 78 3.16 -10.45 2.43
C GLU A 78 3.98 -11.74 2.66
N GLU A 79 5.04 -11.68 3.48
CA GLU A 79 6.03 -12.75 3.58
C GLU A 79 5.74 -13.79 4.67
N THR A 80 4.95 -13.44 5.69
CA THR A 80 4.72 -14.33 6.84
C THR A 80 3.29 -14.81 7.01
N TRP A 81 2.31 -14.37 6.20
CA TRP A 81 0.92 -14.80 6.38
C TRP A 81 0.75 -16.34 6.34
N GLU A 82 1.51 -17.03 5.48
CA GLU A 82 1.52 -18.49 5.36
C GLU A 82 2.07 -19.20 6.61
N LYS A 83 2.84 -18.49 7.44
CA LYS A 83 3.46 -18.98 8.67
C LYS A 83 2.62 -18.68 9.92
N LEU A 84 1.58 -17.85 9.82
CA LEU A 84 0.68 -17.57 10.92
C LEU A 84 -0.01 -18.85 11.41
N ASP A 85 -0.03 -19.05 12.73
CA ASP A 85 -0.78 -20.14 13.33
C ASP A 85 -2.30 -19.96 13.16
N GLN A 86 -3.04 -21.06 13.27
CA GLN A 86 -4.50 -21.04 13.09
C GLN A 86 -5.20 -20.04 14.03
N PRO A 87 -4.89 -19.98 15.35
CA PRO A 87 -5.53 -19.02 16.25
C PRO A 87 -5.28 -17.55 15.86
N THR A 88 -4.09 -17.21 15.35
CA THR A 88 -3.79 -15.85 14.89
C THR A 88 -4.56 -15.51 13.62
N ARG A 89 -4.64 -16.46 12.68
CA ARG A 89 -5.44 -16.30 11.45
C ARG A 89 -6.92 -16.07 11.73
N GLU A 90 -7.49 -16.83 12.66
CA GLU A 90 -8.91 -16.68 13.04
C GLU A 90 -9.18 -15.29 13.64
N LYS A 91 -8.20 -14.69 14.32
CA LYS A 91 -8.30 -13.35 14.91
C LYS A 91 -8.05 -12.20 13.94
N LEU A 92 -7.56 -12.46 12.72
CA LEU A 92 -7.37 -11.40 11.72
C LEU A 92 -8.67 -10.62 11.55
N PHE A 93 -8.55 -9.29 11.55
CA PHE A 93 -9.65 -8.35 11.37
C PHE A 93 -10.74 -8.36 12.47
N GLN A 94 -10.63 -9.15 13.54
CA GLN A 94 -11.56 -9.07 14.67
C GLN A 94 -11.27 -7.88 15.61
N GLY A 95 -10.08 -7.29 15.50
CA GLY A 95 -9.63 -6.15 16.30
C GLY A 95 -8.64 -5.30 15.50
N ALA A 96 -7.58 -4.83 16.16
CA ALA A 96 -6.50 -4.16 15.45
C ALA A 96 -5.69 -5.16 14.61
N THR A 97 -5.56 -4.88 13.31
CA THR A 97 -4.73 -5.63 12.37
C THR A 97 -3.86 -4.67 11.58
N TRP A 98 -2.54 -4.84 11.69
CA TRP A 98 -1.58 -4.18 10.82
C TRP A 98 -1.44 -4.98 9.53
N VAL A 99 -1.52 -4.33 8.39
CA VAL A 99 -1.28 -4.94 7.09
C VAL A 99 -0.07 -4.29 6.48
N VAL A 100 0.94 -5.09 6.12
CA VAL A 100 2.26 -4.61 5.71
C VAL A 100 2.64 -5.19 4.36
N ASP A 101 3.12 -4.34 3.47
CA ASP A 101 3.98 -4.74 2.36
C ASP A 101 5.36 -4.12 2.61
N PRO A 102 6.37 -4.93 2.99
CA PRO A 102 7.68 -4.41 3.35
C PRO A 102 8.44 -3.83 2.16
N ILE A 103 8.23 -4.35 0.94
CA ILE A 103 8.77 -3.83 -0.32
C ILE A 103 7.74 -4.07 -1.44
N ASP A 104 6.78 -3.15 -1.58
CA ASP A 104 5.89 -3.17 -2.74
C ASP A 104 6.70 -2.79 -3.98
N GLY A 105 6.75 -3.70 -4.95
CA GLY A 105 7.63 -3.61 -6.09
C GLY A 105 8.99 -4.28 -5.87
N THR A 106 9.00 -5.47 -5.27
CA THR A 106 10.20 -6.31 -5.10
C THR A 106 10.97 -6.51 -6.41
N ALA A 107 10.29 -6.63 -7.57
CA ALA A 107 10.96 -6.76 -8.86
C ALA A 107 11.72 -5.48 -9.28
N PRO A 108 11.10 -4.28 -9.27
CA PRO A 108 11.85 -3.03 -9.37
C PRO A 108 13.00 -2.90 -8.36
N TYR A 109 12.75 -3.23 -7.08
CA TYR A 109 13.75 -3.17 -6.01
C TYR A 109 14.98 -4.04 -6.31
N ALA A 110 14.76 -5.33 -6.63
CA ALA A 110 15.82 -6.29 -6.95
C ALA A 110 16.61 -5.93 -8.22
N ASN A 111 16.06 -5.07 -9.08
CA ASN A 111 16.71 -4.60 -10.31
C ASN A 111 17.21 -3.16 -10.19
N HIS A 112 17.35 -2.64 -8.96
CA HIS A 112 17.87 -1.29 -8.66
C HIS A 112 17.07 -0.14 -9.29
N LEU A 113 15.81 -0.38 -9.66
CA LEU A 113 14.90 0.69 -10.10
C LEU A 113 14.36 1.42 -8.87
N PRO A 114 14.18 2.75 -8.91
CA PRO A 114 13.73 3.53 -7.75
C PRO A 114 12.21 3.47 -7.51
N SER A 115 11.47 2.68 -8.29
CA SER A 115 10.01 2.63 -8.28
C SER A 115 9.48 1.49 -7.40
N TRP A 116 9.71 1.62 -6.10
CA TRP A 116 9.23 0.72 -5.05
C TRP A 116 8.93 1.53 -3.78
N GLY A 117 8.24 0.93 -2.81
CA GLY A 117 7.94 1.59 -1.55
C GLY A 117 7.54 0.63 -0.44
N ILE A 118 7.23 1.20 0.71
CA ILE A 118 6.76 0.48 1.90
C ILE A 118 5.30 0.87 2.12
N SER A 119 4.43 -0.13 2.33
CA SER A 119 3.00 0.05 2.61
C SER A 119 2.71 -0.40 4.04
N LEU A 120 2.04 0.45 4.82
CA LEU A 120 1.56 0.10 6.17
C LEU A 120 0.13 0.57 6.33
N GLY A 121 -0.80 -0.35 6.55
CA GLY A 121 -2.21 -0.06 6.86
C GLY A 121 -2.58 -0.52 8.27
N LEU A 122 -3.40 0.27 8.96
CA LEU A 122 -4.04 -0.12 10.21
C LEU A 122 -5.53 -0.37 9.95
N LEU A 123 -5.97 -1.59 10.27
CA LEU A 123 -7.39 -1.95 10.29
C LEU A 123 -7.89 -2.07 11.72
N LEU A 124 -9.09 -1.57 11.97
CA LEU A 124 -9.83 -1.78 13.21
C LEU A 124 -11.10 -2.54 12.90
N GLU A 125 -11.25 -3.74 13.46
CA GLU A 125 -12.41 -4.60 13.25
C GLU A 125 -12.69 -4.80 11.74
N GLY A 126 -11.60 -4.98 10.97
CA GLY A 126 -11.62 -5.19 9.53
C GLY A 126 -11.87 -3.95 8.69
N ARG A 127 -12.05 -2.76 9.28
CA ARG A 127 -12.17 -1.48 8.56
C ARG A 127 -10.80 -0.82 8.42
N PHE A 128 -10.45 -0.36 7.21
CA PHE A 128 -9.25 0.45 6.97
C PHE A 128 -9.37 1.80 7.67
N ALA A 129 -8.61 1.97 8.76
CA ALA A 129 -8.66 3.14 9.61
C ALA A 129 -7.62 4.17 9.14
N GLU A 130 -6.34 3.80 9.19
CA GLU A 130 -5.21 4.70 8.93
C GLU A 130 -4.16 4.01 8.04
N GLY A 131 -3.29 4.77 7.40
CA GLY A 131 -2.30 4.25 6.47
C GLY A 131 -1.08 5.15 6.29
N ALA A 132 0.05 4.52 5.96
CA ALA A 132 1.33 5.12 5.66
C ALA A 132 1.91 4.52 4.38
N ILE A 133 2.55 5.36 3.57
CA ILE A 133 3.33 4.95 2.41
C ILE A 133 4.64 5.73 2.43
N PHE A 134 5.75 5.03 2.26
CA PHE A 134 7.05 5.67 2.11
C PHE A 134 7.74 5.21 0.82
N LEU A 135 8.27 6.16 0.05
CA LEU A 135 9.12 5.92 -1.11
C LEU A 135 10.56 6.34 -0.78
N PRO A 136 11.43 5.44 -0.28
CA PRO A 136 12.78 5.76 0.16
C PRO A 136 13.64 6.44 -0.92
N CYS A 137 13.59 5.95 -2.16
CA CYS A 137 14.43 6.48 -3.24
C CYS A 137 14.10 7.94 -3.63
N THR A 138 12.85 8.35 -3.48
CA THR A 138 12.40 9.73 -3.79
C THR A 138 12.25 10.60 -2.55
N GLY A 139 12.35 10.02 -1.35
CA GLY A 139 12.20 10.72 -0.08
C GLY A 139 10.78 11.17 0.17
N GLU A 140 9.77 10.43 -0.28
CA GLU A 140 8.37 10.86 -0.21
C GLU A 140 7.60 10.05 0.83
N LEU A 141 7.09 10.72 1.87
CA LEU A 141 6.33 10.12 2.96
C LEU A 141 4.89 10.62 2.94
N PHE A 142 3.95 9.69 2.99
CA PHE A 142 2.52 9.93 3.09
C PHE A 142 1.98 9.24 4.34
N LEU A 143 1.19 9.93 5.15
CA LEU A 143 0.62 9.43 6.40
C LEU A 143 -0.79 9.97 6.57
N THR A 144 -1.73 9.19 7.08
CA THR A 144 -3.04 9.73 7.45
C THR A 144 -3.05 10.28 8.87
N ARG A 145 -3.88 11.32 9.10
CA ARG A 145 -4.15 11.89 10.42
C ARG A 145 -5.47 12.64 10.39
N ASP A 146 -6.38 12.36 11.33
CA ASP A 146 -7.61 13.13 11.55
C ASP A 146 -8.41 13.37 10.24
N GLY A 147 -8.54 12.34 9.41
CA GLY A 147 -9.25 12.41 8.12
C GLY A 147 -8.51 13.13 6.99
N HIS A 148 -7.26 13.53 7.18
CA HIS A 148 -6.39 14.12 6.17
C HIS A 148 -5.30 13.13 5.72
N VAL A 149 -4.65 13.45 4.61
CA VAL A 149 -3.35 12.85 4.21
C VAL A 149 -2.30 13.91 4.40
N LEU A 150 -1.29 13.63 5.21
CA LEU A 150 -0.11 14.44 5.36
C LEU A 150 0.97 13.95 4.37
N TYR A 151 1.71 14.89 3.81
CA TYR A 151 2.79 14.64 2.86
C TYR A 151 4.00 15.51 3.17
N GLU A 152 5.18 14.93 3.02
CA GLU A 152 6.43 15.66 2.96
C GLU A 152 7.38 14.94 1.99
N GLN A 153 8.11 15.74 1.21
CA GLN A 153 9.23 15.25 0.42
C GLN A 153 10.54 15.69 1.10
N GLY A 154 11.21 14.73 1.73
CA GLY A 154 12.51 14.90 2.35
C GLY A 154 13.68 14.80 1.36
N PRO A 155 14.92 14.93 1.87
CA PRO A 155 16.11 14.73 1.06
C PRO A 155 16.22 13.26 0.61
N ARG A 156 16.91 13.01 -0.51
CA ARG A 156 17.19 11.63 -0.97
C ARG A 156 18.21 10.89 -0.11
N ASP A 157 19.00 11.62 0.68
CA ASP A 157 20.00 11.06 1.57
C ASP A 157 19.32 10.58 2.88
N PRO A 158 19.31 9.27 3.17
CA PRO A 158 18.64 8.71 4.34
C PRO A 158 19.23 9.16 5.68
N GLN A 159 20.48 9.64 5.70
CA GLN A 159 21.10 10.19 6.91
C GLN A 159 20.50 11.54 7.33
N ARG A 160 19.75 12.19 6.42
CA ARG A 160 19.15 13.51 6.62
C ARG A 160 17.64 13.48 6.82
N TRP A 161 17.04 12.30 6.93
CA TRP A 161 15.60 12.16 7.12
C TRP A 161 15.17 12.55 8.53
N THR A 162 14.30 13.57 8.62
CA THR A 162 13.63 13.99 9.84
C THR A 162 12.11 13.99 9.68
N PHE A 163 11.61 14.44 8.51
CA PHE A 163 10.19 14.50 8.17
C PHE A 163 9.33 15.18 9.26
N GLU A 164 9.81 16.32 9.73
CA GLU A 164 9.17 17.10 10.80
C GLU A 164 8.15 18.12 10.27
N ASN A 165 8.00 18.24 8.94
CA ASN A 165 7.15 19.23 8.28
C ASN A 165 6.07 18.57 7.39
N LEU A 166 5.44 17.51 7.90
CA LEU A 166 4.30 16.85 7.27
C LEU A 166 3.11 17.82 7.18
N GLN A 167 2.68 18.14 5.95
CA GLN A 167 1.57 19.07 5.69
C GLN A 167 0.39 18.36 5.03
N PRO A 168 -0.86 18.80 5.25
CA PRO A 168 -2.00 18.30 4.51
C PRO A 168 -1.78 18.38 3.00
N LEU A 169 -1.99 17.26 2.30
CA LEU A 169 -1.89 17.15 0.86
C LEU A 169 -3.21 17.56 0.21
N GLU A 170 -3.12 18.49 -0.74
CA GLU A 170 -4.21 18.79 -1.66
C GLU A 170 -3.92 18.14 -3.01
N THR A 171 -4.77 17.19 -3.41
CA THR A 171 -4.69 16.56 -4.73
C THR A 171 -5.21 17.52 -5.81
N PRO A 172 -4.42 17.84 -6.86
CA PRO A 172 -4.91 18.63 -7.97
C PRO A 172 -6.02 17.90 -8.73
N GLU A 173 -7.21 18.51 -8.84
CA GLU A 173 -8.27 17.98 -9.69
C GLU A 173 -7.97 18.31 -11.16
N ARG A 174 -7.86 17.27 -11.99
CA ARG A 174 -7.63 17.40 -13.43
C ARG A 174 -8.79 16.76 -14.18
N PRO A 175 -9.43 17.48 -15.12
CA PRO A 175 -10.46 16.87 -15.95
C PRO A 175 -9.83 15.81 -16.85
N TYR A 176 -10.68 14.88 -17.31
CA TYR A 176 -10.26 13.92 -18.31
C TYR A 176 -9.72 14.63 -19.56
N ARG A 177 -8.61 14.12 -20.08
CA ARG A 177 -8.06 14.54 -21.36
C ARG A 177 -7.32 13.40 -22.06
N PRO A 178 -7.39 13.31 -23.40
CA PRO A 178 -6.39 12.60 -24.18
C PRO A 178 -4.97 13.02 -23.78
N GLY A 179 -4.02 12.09 -23.77
CA GLY A 179 -2.66 12.40 -23.31
C GLY A 179 -2.46 12.43 -21.78
N GLY A 180 -3.52 12.38 -20.97
CA GLY A 180 -3.40 12.20 -19.51
C GLY A 180 -2.89 10.80 -19.19
N MET A 181 -1.93 10.66 -18.27
CA MET A 181 -1.26 9.38 -18.03
C MET A 181 -2.13 8.45 -17.17
N VAL A 182 -2.25 7.18 -17.59
CA VAL A 182 -2.94 6.12 -16.82
C VAL A 182 -1.91 5.09 -16.39
N ALA A 183 -1.88 4.78 -15.10
CA ALA A 183 -0.96 3.79 -14.55
C ALA A 183 -1.61 2.41 -14.45
N LEU A 184 -0.82 1.37 -14.70
CA LEU A 184 -1.21 -0.04 -14.60
C LEU A 184 -0.09 -0.88 -13.97
N PRO A 185 -0.42 -1.96 -13.24
CA PRO A 185 0.57 -2.96 -12.88
C PRO A 185 0.93 -3.85 -14.08
N HIS A 186 2.16 -4.35 -14.09
CA HIS A 186 2.68 -5.23 -15.15
C HIS A 186 1.82 -6.49 -15.40
N GLU A 187 1.14 -7.03 -14.38
CA GLU A 187 0.27 -8.20 -14.52
C GLU A 187 -0.85 -8.00 -15.55
N ILE A 188 -1.50 -6.83 -15.53
CA ILE A 188 -2.62 -6.57 -16.45
C ILE A 188 -2.08 -6.26 -17.85
N ALA A 189 -0.94 -5.56 -17.94
CA ALA A 189 -0.29 -5.27 -19.22
C ALA A 189 0.09 -6.54 -20.01
N ARG A 190 0.34 -7.67 -19.33
CA ARG A 190 0.65 -8.97 -19.98
C ARG A 190 -0.56 -9.64 -20.63
N THR A 191 -1.76 -9.36 -20.13
CA THR A 191 -2.97 -10.13 -20.49
C THR A 191 -4.01 -9.30 -21.22
N THR A 192 -3.83 -7.98 -21.29
CA THR A 192 -4.84 -7.05 -21.80
C THR A 192 -4.21 -5.99 -22.69
N ARG A 193 -4.87 -5.72 -23.82
CA ARG A 193 -4.57 -4.54 -24.62
C ARG A 193 -5.33 -3.35 -24.04
N PHE A 194 -4.69 -2.19 -24.05
CA PHE A 194 -5.26 -0.93 -23.58
C PHE A 194 -5.41 0.04 -24.77
N PRO A 195 -6.34 -0.24 -25.71
CA PRO A 195 -6.60 0.68 -26.80
C PRO A 195 -7.25 1.94 -26.24
N GLY A 196 -6.59 3.08 -26.35
CA GLY A 196 -7.15 4.34 -25.89
C GLY A 196 -6.22 5.51 -26.17
N PRO A 197 -6.73 6.75 -26.05
CA PRO A 197 -5.96 7.95 -26.36
C PRO A 197 -4.99 8.36 -25.23
N ASN A 198 -5.01 7.66 -24.10
CA ASN A 198 -4.15 7.95 -22.95
C ASN A 198 -2.83 7.16 -23.05
N PRO A 199 -1.67 7.81 -22.83
CA PRO A 199 -0.42 7.14 -22.56
C PRO A 199 -0.56 6.24 -21.33
N ILE A 200 -0.03 5.03 -21.45
CA ILE A 200 -0.05 4.03 -20.39
C ILE A 200 1.34 3.93 -19.76
N GLN A 201 1.40 4.14 -18.45
CA GLN A 201 2.59 3.87 -17.66
C GLN A 201 2.41 2.51 -16.97
N VAL A 202 3.31 1.57 -17.25
CA VAL A 202 3.30 0.26 -16.59
C VAL A 202 4.38 0.25 -15.52
N ASN A 203 3.97 0.08 -14.26
CA ASN A 203 4.89 0.04 -13.12
C ASN A 203 4.81 -1.31 -12.39
N GLY A 204 5.89 -1.69 -11.72
CA GLY A 204 5.97 -2.91 -10.92
C GLY A 204 5.52 -2.77 -9.48
N CYS A 205 5.10 -1.57 -9.07
CA CYS A 205 4.80 -1.17 -7.69
C CYS A 205 3.48 -0.41 -7.64
N ALA A 206 2.57 -0.81 -6.76
CA ALA A 206 1.26 -0.19 -6.62
C ALA A 206 1.34 1.13 -5.86
N VAL A 207 2.05 1.20 -4.73
CA VAL A 207 2.18 2.40 -3.91
C VAL A 207 2.91 3.51 -4.64
N TYR A 208 3.92 3.20 -5.47
CA TYR A 208 4.53 4.17 -6.37
C TYR A 208 3.50 4.74 -7.37
N SER A 209 2.57 3.90 -7.83
CA SER A 209 1.52 4.34 -8.75
C SER A 209 0.44 5.19 -8.06
N LEU A 210 0.04 4.79 -6.86
CA LEU A 210 -0.98 5.46 -6.06
C LEU A 210 -0.50 6.82 -5.52
N THR A 211 0.75 6.93 -5.07
CA THR A 211 1.33 8.22 -4.65
C THR A 211 1.44 9.22 -5.80
N ASN A 212 1.84 8.77 -6.99
CA ASN A 212 1.79 9.61 -8.19
C ASN A 212 0.35 10.02 -8.57
N LEU A 213 -0.63 9.17 -8.27
CA LEU A 213 -2.04 9.54 -8.42
C LEU A 213 -2.44 10.62 -7.40
N PHE A 214 -2.02 10.51 -6.13
CA PHE A 214 -2.27 11.51 -5.09
C PHE A 214 -1.66 12.89 -5.43
N LEU A 215 -0.46 12.90 -6.01
CA LEU A 215 0.20 14.12 -6.46
C LEU A 215 -0.39 14.68 -7.78
N GLY A 216 -1.36 13.99 -8.39
CA GLY A 216 -1.99 14.40 -9.64
C GLY A 216 -1.10 14.23 -10.88
N ASN A 217 -0.07 13.38 -10.80
CA ASN A 217 0.80 13.03 -11.94
C ASN A 217 0.11 12.00 -12.86
N TYR A 218 -0.72 11.14 -12.28
CA TYR A 218 -1.60 10.23 -13.03
C TYR A 218 -3.04 10.71 -13.00
N LEU A 219 -3.75 10.44 -14.10
CA LEU A 219 -5.17 10.70 -14.24
C LEU A 219 -6.00 9.58 -13.59
N ALA A 220 -5.53 8.34 -13.73
CA ALA A 220 -6.16 7.16 -13.15
C ALA A 220 -5.16 6.04 -12.92
N TYR A 221 -5.55 5.11 -12.04
CA TYR A 221 -4.87 3.84 -11.82
C TYR A 221 -5.85 2.69 -11.98
N ILE A 222 -5.48 1.66 -12.75
CA ILE A 222 -6.32 0.46 -12.94
C ILE A 222 -5.50 -0.75 -12.52
N ALA A 223 -5.99 -1.50 -11.53
CA ALA A 223 -5.26 -2.62 -10.96
C ALA A 223 -6.16 -3.75 -10.45
N LYS A 224 -5.61 -4.96 -10.42
CA LYS A 224 -6.13 -6.07 -9.64
C LYS A 224 -5.05 -6.35 -8.61
N ILE A 225 -5.32 -6.01 -7.35
CA ILE A 225 -4.29 -5.70 -6.37
C ILE A 225 -4.39 -6.62 -5.16
N ARG A 226 -3.27 -6.91 -4.48
CA ARG A 226 -3.33 -7.61 -3.19
C ARG A 226 -3.64 -6.63 -2.07
N LEU A 227 -4.16 -7.17 -0.97
CA LEU A 227 -4.60 -6.39 0.17
C LEU A 227 -3.46 -5.53 0.74
N TRP A 228 -2.24 -6.08 0.84
CA TRP A 228 -1.08 -5.39 1.39
C TRP A 228 -0.53 -4.29 0.47
N ASP A 229 -0.52 -4.50 -0.85
CA ASP A 229 -0.10 -3.49 -1.84
C ASP A 229 -0.94 -2.19 -1.78
N VAL A 230 -2.11 -2.20 -1.14
CA VAL A 230 -3.05 -1.06 -1.10
C VAL A 230 -3.55 -0.69 0.30
N ALA A 231 -3.28 -1.50 1.33
CA ALA A 231 -3.81 -1.27 2.68
C ALA A 231 -3.42 0.11 3.24
N GLY A 232 -2.17 0.54 3.05
CA GLY A 232 -1.73 1.89 3.43
C GLY A 232 -2.36 3.00 2.59
N ALA A 233 -2.83 2.70 1.39
CA ALA A 233 -3.41 3.66 0.46
C ALA A 233 -4.92 3.85 0.60
N ILE A 234 -5.69 2.85 1.08
CA ILE A 234 -7.16 2.93 1.12
C ILE A 234 -7.65 4.11 1.97
N PRO A 235 -7.14 4.33 3.21
CA PRO A 235 -7.50 5.51 3.99
C PRO A 235 -7.14 6.83 3.28
N MET A 236 -5.99 6.86 2.60
CA MET A 236 -5.55 8.04 1.84
C MET A 236 -6.45 8.35 0.65
N LEU A 237 -6.82 7.33 -0.14
CA LEU A 237 -7.75 7.44 -1.26
C LEU A 237 -9.07 8.06 -0.81
N ARG A 238 -9.62 7.57 0.30
CA ARG A 238 -10.86 8.10 0.89
C ARG A 238 -10.68 9.55 1.34
N ASN A 239 -9.64 9.84 2.13
CA ASN A 239 -9.40 11.16 2.70
C ASN A 239 -9.12 12.23 1.62
N LEU A 240 -8.50 11.85 0.51
CA LEU A 240 -8.25 12.72 -0.64
C LEU A 240 -9.44 12.79 -1.61
N GLY A 241 -10.53 12.05 -1.38
CA GLY A 241 -11.74 12.08 -2.20
C GLY A 241 -11.61 11.35 -3.55
N PHE A 242 -10.75 10.34 -3.63
CA PHE A 242 -10.69 9.46 -4.81
C PHE A 242 -11.87 8.49 -4.83
N LEU A 243 -12.31 8.18 -6.04
CA LEU A 243 -13.29 7.15 -6.30
C LEU A 243 -12.55 5.86 -6.68
N VAL A 244 -12.94 4.75 -6.07
CA VAL A 244 -12.38 3.43 -6.31
C VAL A 244 -13.53 2.46 -6.61
N GLN A 245 -13.65 2.04 -7.87
CA GLN A 245 -14.77 1.20 -8.31
C GLN A 245 -14.31 -0.05 -9.05
N PHE A 246 -15.05 -1.14 -8.88
CA PHE A 246 -14.97 -2.32 -9.72
C PHE A 246 -15.53 -2.04 -11.12
N SER A 247 -15.29 -2.94 -12.08
CA SER A 247 -15.81 -2.82 -13.45
C SER A 247 -17.34 -2.74 -13.52
N ASP A 248 -18.04 -3.36 -12.57
CA ASP A 248 -19.50 -3.31 -12.45
C ASP A 248 -20.03 -1.98 -11.86
N GLY A 249 -19.14 -1.06 -11.48
CA GLY A 249 -19.46 0.24 -10.89
C GLY A 249 -19.64 0.22 -9.37
N ARG A 250 -19.53 -0.95 -8.73
CA ARG A 250 -19.59 -1.07 -7.28
C ARG A 250 -18.34 -0.47 -6.65
N GLU A 251 -18.52 0.30 -5.58
CA GLU A 251 -17.40 0.92 -4.85
C GLU A 251 -16.68 -0.10 -3.97
N LEU A 252 -15.36 0.09 -3.82
CA LEU A 252 -14.57 -0.66 -2.84
C LEU A 252 -15.02 -0.29 -1.43
N SER A 253 -15.33 -1.29 -0.59
CA SER A 253 -15.72 -1.07 0.79
C SER A 253 -14.58 -0.50 1.63
N SER A 254 -14.95 0.26 2.68
CA SER A 254 -14.03 0.65 3.74
C SER A 254 -13.59 -0.52 4.65
N SER A 255 -14.13 -1.72 4.44
CA SER A 255 -13.83 -2.93 5.20
C SER A 255 -13.38 -4.08 4.31
N VAL A 256 -12.61 -5.00 4.87
CA VAL A 256 -12.24 -6.26 4.23
C VAL A 256 -13.48 -7.17 4.20
N THR A 257 -14.04 -7.37 3.01
CA THR A 257 -15.21 -8.23 2.78
C THR A 257 -14.92 -9.28 1.69
N ASP A 258 -15.68 -10.37 1.69
CA ASP A 258 -15.59 -11.43 0.67
C ASP A 258 -16.09 -11.00 -0.72
N GLN A 259 -16.88 -9.92 -0.77
CA GLN A 259 -17.35 -9.26 -1.99
C GLN A 259 -16.22 -8.52 -2.71
N ASP A 260 -15.25 -8.00 -1.96
CA ASP A 260 -14.17 -7.17 -2.49
C ASP A 260 -12.87 -7.94 -2.61
N TRP A 261 -12.65 -8.90 -1.71
CA TRP A 261 -11.40 -9.65 -1.57
C TRP A 261 -11.64 -11.15 -1.66
N VAL A 262 -10.68 -11.87 -2.22
CA VAL A 262 -10.64 -13.33 -2.13
C VAL A 262 -10.14 -13.70 -0.74
N LEU A 263 -11.00 -14.32 0.07
CA LEU A 263 -10.70 -14.66 1.48
C LEU A 263 -10.68 -16.17 1.75
N ASP A 264 -10.92 -17.03 0.74
CA ASP A 264 -10.81 -18.49 0.90
C ASP A 264 -9.32 -18.88 0.96
N PRO A 265 -8.82 -19.43 2.08
CA PRO A 265 -7.41 -19.81 2.23
C PRO A 265 -6.91 -20.85 1.23
N ARG A 266 -7.82 -21.52 0.50
CA ARG A 266 -7.51 -22.52 -0.52
C ARG A 266 -7.42 -21.92 -1.93
N ASP A 267 -7.85 -20.67 -2.12
CA ASP A 267 -7.76 -19.99 -3.42
C ASP A 267 -6.35 -19.43 -3.62
N ARG A 268 -5.75 -19.71 -4.79
CA ARG A 268 -4.44 -19.19 -5.16
C ARG A 268 -4.35 -17.67 -5.22
N ASN A 269 -5.48 -16.98 -5.30
CA ASN A 269 -5.58 -15.52 -5.32
C ASN A 269 -5.99 -14.95 -3.96
N LEU A 270 -5.85 -15.71 -2.86
CA LEU A 270 -6.10 -15.21 -1.52
C LEU A 270 -5.49 -13.81 -1.32
N TRP A 271 -6.24 -12.92 -0.67
CA TRP A 271 -5.94 -11.50 -0.45
C TRP A 271 -5.99 -10.60 -1.68
N LYS A 272 -6.27 -11.13 -2.87
CA LYS A 272 -6.41 -10.33 -4.08
C LYS A 272 -7.83 -9.76 -4.22
N SER A 273 -7.93 -8.57 -4.82
CA SER A 273 -9.23 -7.99 -5.17
C SER A 273 -10.01 -8.92 -6.13
N ARG A 274 -11.32 -9.04 -5.91
CA ARG A 274 -12.22 -9.91 -6.70
C ARG A 274 -12.26 -9.54 -8.18
N GLY A 275 -12.07 -8.26 -8.48
CA GLY A 275 -12.00 -7.72 -9.84
C GLY A 275 -10.95 -6.63 -9.97
N ARG A 276 -10.88 -6.03 -11.16
CA ARG A 276 -10.09 -4.82 -11.38
C ARG A 276 -10.77 -3.63 -10.72
N LEU A 277 -9.98 -2.85 -10.01
CA LEU A 277 -10.33 -1.56 -9.47
C LEU A 277 -9.87 -0.47 -10.44
N TYR A 278 -10.77 0.47 -10.70
CA TYR A 278 -10.53 1.70 -11.44
C TYR A 278 -10.53 2.83 -10.42
N THR A 279 -9.47 3.61 -10.40
CA THR A 279 -9.28 4.68 -9.42
C THR A 279 -9.04 6.00 -10.13
N ALA A 280 -9.82 7.03 -9.81
CA ALA A 280 -9.66 8.38 -10.33
C ALA A 280 -10.25 9.42 -9.38
N ARG A 281 -9.80 10.69 -9.50
CA ARG A 281 -10.21 11.77 -8.59
C ARG A 281 -11.61 12.33 -8.88
N SER A 282 -12.01 12.35 -10.16
CA SER A 282 -13.29 12.90 -10.60
C SER A 282 -14.21 11.80 -11.15
N PRO A 283 -15.54 11.86 -10.92
CA PRO A 283 -16.50 10.92 -11.51
C PRO A 283 -16.42 10.84 -13.04
N GLU A 284 -16.27 11.98 -13.72
CA GLU A 284 -16.18 12.03 -15.19
C GLU A 284 -14.97 11.24 -15.71
N THR A 285 -13.80 11.46 -15.11
CA THR A 285 -12.59 10.71 -15.45
C THR A 285 -12.76 9.23 -15.17
N LEU A 286 -13.30 8.85 -14.01
CA LEU A 286 -13.50 7.44 -13.66
C LEU A 286 -14.36 6.73 -14.70
N GLU A 287 -15.49 7.35 -15.05
CA GLU A 287 -16.42 6.78 -16.03
C GLU A 287 -15.78 6.64 -17.41
N LYS A 288 -15.08 7.67 -17.89
CA LYS A 288 -14.37 7.61 -19.18
C LYS A 288 -13.28 6.53 -19.18
N ILE A 289 -12.47 6.47 -18.13
CA ILE A 289 -11.41 5.47 -18.00
C ILE A 289 -12.00 4.06 -17.96
N ARG A 290 -13.11 3.85 -17.25
CA ARG A 290 -13.82 2.57 -17.25
C ARG A 290 -14.37 2.25 -18.64
N GLN A 291 -15.08 3.15 -19.31
CA GLN A 291 -15.60 2.91 -20.66
C GLN A 291 -14.51 2.57 -21.69
N ILE A 292 -13.34 3.20 -21.61
CA ILE A 292 -12.24 2.98 -22.56
C ILE A 292 -11.50 1.67 -22.25
N TYR A 293 -11.25 1.39 -20.96
CA TYR A 293 -10.34 0.32 -20.53
C TYR A 293 -11.03 -0.86 -19.83
N GLN A 294 -12.35 -0.87 -19.78
CA GLN A 294 -13.14 -2.02 -19.40
C GLN A 294 -12.99 -3.08 -20.49
N THR A 295 -12.19 -4.10 -20.21
CA THR A 295 -12.20 -5.29 -21.02
C THR A 295 -13.45 -6.12 -20.73
N PRO A 296 -14.04 -6.75 -21.75
CA PRO A 296 -15.02 -7.82 -21.54
C PRO A 296 -14.42 -8.99 -20.74
#